data_AF-A0ABC8SZ96-F1
#
_entry.id   AF-A0ABC8SZ96-F1
#
_cell.length_a   1.000
_cell.length_b   1.000
_cell.length_c   1.000
_cell.angle_alpha   90.00
_cell.angle_beta   90.00
_cell.angle_gamma   90.00
#
_symmetry.space_group_name_H-M   'P 1'
#
loop_
_entity.id
_entity.type
_entity.pdbx_description
1 polymer ?
#
loop_
_entity_poly.entity_id
_entity_poly.type
_entity_poly.pdbx_seq_one_letter_code
_entity_poly.pdbx_strand_id
1 'polypeptide(L)'
;MAAPENATGSSLRLAFGNVLSFFILLLIGVLAFSIRLFSVIKYERVIHEFDPYFNYRVTQYLAKNGIYDFWNWFDDRTWYPLGRVIGGTVYPGLTLTAGTLWWILNSLNIPLSVETVCVFTAPTFSAIAAWATFLLTKEVKGTGAGLTAAALLAMVPSYISRSVAGSYDNEAVAIFALIFTFYLYIKTLNTGSLFYATLNAIAYFYMVCSWGGYTFIINLIPMHVLLCVTNWSLFLSAVHCICSTCCLGNIVSLIGASCWL
;
A
#
# COMPACT_ATOMS: atom_id res chain seq x y z
N MET A 1 -23.16 35.89 35.93
CA MET A 1 -21.94 35.07 35.72
C MET A 1 -22.38 33.63 35.49
N ALA A 2 -22.47 33.18 34.24
CA ALA A 2 -22.77 31.80 33.92
C ALA A 2 -21.45 31.05 33.73
N ALA A 3 -21.24 29.99 34.51
CA ALA A 3 -20.02 29.18 34.51
C ALA A 3 -19.91 28.30 33.25
N PRO A 4 -18.68 27.99 32.78
CA PRO A 4 -18.45 27.16 31.60
C PRO A 4 -18.40 25.66 31.97
N GLU A 5 -19.50 25.07 32.42
CA GLU A 5 -19.51 23.64 32.81
C GLU A 5 -19.68 22.67 31.62
N ASN A 6 -20.07 23.14 30.44
CA ASN A 6 -20.37 22.28 29.27
C ASN A 6 -19.16 21.91 28.40
N ALA A 7 -17.98 22.51 28.61
CA ALA A 7 -16.80 22.28 27.77
C ALA A 7 -16.03 21.00 28.12
N THR A 8 -16.09 20.54 29.38
CA THR A 8 -15.38 19.36 29.87
C THR A 8 -16.12 18.06 29.54
N GLY A 9 -17.45 18.08 29.51
CA GLY A 9 -18.27 16.91 29.13
C GLY A 9 -18.17 16.55 27.64
N SER A 10 -17.96 17.53 26.76
CA SER A 10 -17.77 17.30 25.33
C SER A 10 -16.36 16.80 24.98
N SER A 11 -15.33 17.31 25.66
CA SER A 11 -13.95 16.85 25.47
C SER A 11 -13.76 15.40 25.93
N LEU A 12 -14.35 15.01 27.07
CA LEU A 12 -14.36 13.62 27.54
C LEU A 12 -15.07 12.69 26.54
N ARG A 13 -16.24 13.07 26.03
CA ARG A 13 -16.97 12.26 25.03
C ARG A 13 -16.17 12.07 23.73
N LEU A 14 -15.46 13.10 23.27
CA LEU A 14 -14.59 13.03 22.10
C LEU A 14 -13.35 12.14 22.36
N ALA A 15 -12.74 12.25 23.54
CA ALA A 15 -11.62 11.41 23.93
C ALA A 15 -12.03 9.93 24.00
N PHE A 16 -13.13 9.61 24.68
CA PHE A 16 -13.68 8.26 24.72
C PHE A 16 -14.07 7.74 23.33
N GLY A 17 -14.67 8.59 22.48
CA GLY A 17 -14.99 8.23 21.10
C GLY A 17 -13.76 7.90 20.25
N ASN A 18 -12.66 8.65 20.41
CA ASN A 18 -11.41 8.39 19.72
C ASN A 18 -10.72 7.10 20.20
N VAL A 19 -10.73 6.85 21.52
CA VAL A 19 -10.21 5.60 22.11
C VAL A 19 -11.00 4.39 21.60
N LEU A 20 -12.32 4.49 21.60
CA LEU A 20 -13.18 3.43 21.06
C LEU A 20 -12.92 3.19 19.57
N SER A 21 -12.79 4.26 18.79
CA SER A 21 -12.49 4.15 17.34
C SER A 21 -11.15 3.49 17.10
N PHE A 22 -10.13 3.82 17.88
CA PHE A 22 -8.81 3.19 17.80
C PHE A 22 -8.87 1.70 18.17
N PHE A 23 -9.61 1.36 19.23
CA PHE A 23 -9.79 -0.03 19.65
C PHE A 23 -10.50 -0.87 18.58
N ILE A 24 -11.57 -0.33 17.97
CA ILE A 24 -12.27 -0.98 16.85
C ILE A 24 -11.32 -1.17 15.67
N LEU A 25 -10.51 -0.17 15.33
CA LEU A 25 -9.55 -0.27 14.24
C LEU A 25 -8.47 -1.34 14.47
N LEU A 26 -8.02 -1.50 15.72
CA LEU A 26 -7.11 -2.57 16.12
C LEU A 26 -7.78 -3.94 15.96
N LEU A 27 -9.03 -4.10 16.42
CA LEU A 27 -9.80 -5.33 16.23
C LEU A 27 -10.00 -5.66 14.75
N ILE A 28 -10.27 -4.66 13.90
CA ILE A 28 -10.39 -4.85 12.45
C ILE A 28 -9.04 -5.32 11.86
N GLY A 29 -7.92 -4.76 12.31
CA GLY A 29 -6.59 -5.19 11.88
C GLY A 29 -6.30 -6.64 12.24
N VAL A 30 -6.60 -7.04 13.50
CA VAL A 30 -6.47 -8.43 13.94
C VAL A 30 -7.38 -9.35 13.14
N LEU A 31 -8.64 -8.97 12.93
CA LEU A 31 -9.60 -9.72 12.13
C LEU A 31 -9.11 -9.92 10.68
N ALA A 32 -8.63 -8.85 10.04
CA ALA A 32 -8.11 -8.88 8.68
C ALA A 32 -6.94 -9.85 8.56
N PHE A 33 -6.03 -9.85 9.53
CA PHE A 33 -4.89 -10.77 9.58
C PHE A 33 -5.35 -12.21 9.82
N SER A 34 -6.16 -12.46 10.85
CA SER A 34 -6.58 -13.81 11.27
C SER A 34 -7.37 -14.56 10.19
N ILE A 35 -8.29 -13.89 9.47
CA ILE A 35 -9.08 -14.54 8.40
C ILE A 35 -8.17 -15.05 7.27
N ARG A 36 -7.01 -14.44 7.03
CA ARG A 36 -6.11 -14.83 5.93
C ARG A 36 -5.17 -15.99 6.29
N LEU A 37 -5.18 -16.46 7.53
CA LEU A 37 -4.31 -17.54 8.01
C LEU A 37 -4.89 -18.95 7.80
N PHE A 38 -6.13 -19.08 7.33
CA PHE A 38 -6.79 -20.39 7.22
C PHE A 38 -5.99 -21.42 6.38
N SER A 39 -5.31 -20.99 5.31
CA SER A 39 -4.45 -21.87 4.49
C SER A 39 -3.30 -22.45 5.30
N VAL A 40 -2.58 -21.60 6.04
CA VAL A 40 -1.40 -21.95 6.83
C VAL A 40 -1.76 -22.73 8.10
N ILE A 41 -2.96 -22.54 8.65
CA ILE A 41 -3.42 -23.32 9.81
C ILE A 41 -3.86 -24.73 9.37
N LYS A 42 -4.52 -24.84 8.21
CA LYS A 42 -5.05 -26.12 7.71
C LYS A 42 -3.99 -26.98 7.03
N TYR A 43 -3.04 -26.34 6.35
CA TYR A 43 -1.96 -26.97 5.59
C TYR A 43 -0.61 -26.49 6.12
N GLU A 44 0.47 -26.78 5.39
CA GLU A 44 1.80 -26.29 5.74
C GLU A 44 2.00 -24.84 5.31
N ARG A 45 2.98 -24.17 5.94
CA ARG A 45 3.38 -22.80 5.64
C ARG A 45 4.18 -22.69 4.33
N VAL A 46 3.56 -23.04 3.22
CA VAL A 46 4.20 -23.07 1.90
C VAL A 46 3.62 -21.98 1.01
N ILE A 47 4.41 -21.53 0.04
CA ILE A 47 3.97 -20.61 -0.99
C ILE A 47 2.97 -21.31 -1.91
N HIS A 48 1.82 -20.66 -2.11
CA HIS A 48 0.75 -21.16 -2.96
C HIS A 48 0.83 -20.53 -4.34
N GLU A 49 0.19 -21.18 -5.32
CA GLU A 49 0.15 -20.76 -6.73
C GLU A 49 1.51 -20.81 -7.43
N PHE A 50 1.53 -20.57 -8.75
CA PHE A 50 2.73 -20.74 -9.57
C PHE A 50 3.58 -19.46 -9.62
N ASP A 51 2.93 -18.29 -9.75
CA ASP A 51 3.60 -17.00 -9.92
C ASP A 51 4.46 -16.59 -8.71
N PRO A 52 4.01 -16.78 -7.44
CA PRO A 52 4.75 -16.38 -6.26
C PRO A 52 6.13 -17.04 -6.08
N TYR A 53 6.37 -18.21 -6.69
CA TYR A 53 7.68 -18.89 -6.63
C TYR A 53 8.79 -18.07 -7.29
N PHE A 54 8.46 -17.34 -8.37
CA PHE A 54 9.40 -16.44 -9.01
C PHE A 54 9.75 -15.28 -8.05
N ASN A 55 8.74 -14.61 -7.49
CA ASN A 55 8.92 -13.50 -6.55
C ASN A 55 9.72 -13.92 -5.32
N TYR A 56 9.48 -15.13 -4.81
CA TYR A 56 10.22 -15.70 -3.69
C TYR A 56 11.69 -15.91 -4.03
N ARG A 57 12.00 -16.52 -5.19
CA ARG A 57 13.39 -16.70 -5.65
C ARG A 57 14.12 -15.37 -5.77
N VAL A 58 13.45 -14.35 -6.31
CA VAL A 58 14.02 -13.00 -6.40
C VAL A 58 14.29 -12.42 -5.01
N THR A 59 13.37 -12.60 -4.07
CA THR A 59 13.52 -12.13 -2.68
C THR A 59 14.66 -12.87 -1.96
N GLN A 60 14.82 -14.17 -2.19
CA GLN A 60 15.96 -14.94 -1.68
C GLN A 60 17.29 -14.44 -2.23
N TYR A 61 17.34 -14.09 -3.53
CA TYR A 61 18.55 -13.53 -4.15
C TYR A 61 18.89 -12.16 -3.53
N LEU A 62 17.90 -11.29 -3.38
CA LEU A 62 18.04 -9.98 -2.73
C LEU A 62 18.56 -10.11 -1.29
N ALA A 63 18.01 -11.05 -0.52
CA ALA A 63 18.41 -11.27 0.87
C ALA A 63 19.87 -11.75 1.02
N LYS A 64 20.36 -12.54 0.04
CA LYS A 64 21.71 -13.11 0.08
C LYS A 64 22.79 -12.19 -0.50
N ASN A 65 22.50 -11.54 -1.62
CA ASN A 65 23.50 -10.79 -2.39
C ASN A 65 23.36 -9.26 -2.23
N GLY A 66 22.25 -8.79 -1.68
CA GLY A 66 22.00 -7.36 -1.45
C GLY A 66 21.41 -6.63 -2.66
N ILE A 67 21.19 -5.33 -2.50
CA ILE A 67 20.42 -4.49 -3.45
C ILE A 67 21.18 -4.24 -4.75
N TYR A 68 22.48 -3.95 -4.68
CA TYR A 68 23.30 -3.62 -5.85
C TYR A 68 23.44 -4.81 -6.82
N ASP A 69 23.68 -5.99 -6.27
CA ASP A 69 23.79 -7.22 -7.05
C ASP A 69 22.42 -7.66 -7.59
N PHE A 70 21.34 -7.39 -6.85
CA PHE A 70 19.98 -7.59 -7.33
C PHE A 70 19.65 -6.69 -8.54
N TRP A 71 20.03 -5.41 -8.49
CA TRP A 71 19.76 -4.48 -9.57
C TRP A 71 20.45 -4.87 -10.89
N ASN A 72 21.67 -5.41 -10.81
CA ASN A 72 22.43 -5.85 -11.97
C ASN A 72 22.28 -7.36 -12.25
N TRP A 73 21.27 -8.02 -11.66
CA TRP A 73 21.15 -9.47 -11.74
C TRP A 73 20.70 -9.91 -13.14
N PHE A 74 21.56 -10.69 -13.80
CA PHE A 74 21.23 -11.48 -14.97
C PHE A 74 21.01 -12.94 -14.56
N ASP A 75 19.82 -13.47 -14.84
CA ASP A 75 19.47 -14.86 -14.56
C ASP A 75 19.69 -15.73 -15.80
N ASP A 76 20.73 -16.55 -15.74
CA ASP A 76 21.11 -17.54 -16.76
C ASP A 76 20.28 -18.83 -16.70
N ARG A 77 19.51 -19.04 -15.61
CA ARG A 77 18.73 -20.27 -15.39
C ARG A 77 17.33 -20.23 -15.97
N THR A 78 16.84 -19.05 -16.34
CA THR A 78 15.53 -18.89 -16.97
C THR A 78 15.69 -18.58 -18.45
N TRP A 79 14.71 -18.97 -19.26
CA TRP A 79 14.71 -18.67 -20.71
C TRP A 79 15.97 -19.15 -21.46
N TYR A 80 16.40 -20.40 -21.23
CA TYR A 80 17.52 -20.98 -21.98
C TYR A 80 17.21 -20.98 -23.49
N PRO A 81 18.13 -20.52 -24.37
CA PRO A 81 19.53 -20.11 -24.13
C PRO A 81 19.76 -18.61 -23.92
N LEU A 82 18.72 -17.77 -23.89
CA LEU A 82 18.83 -16.31 -23.87
C LEU A 82 19.13 -15.73 -22.48
N GLY A 83 18.63 -16.36 -21.42
CA GLY A 83 18.66 -15.76 -20.07
C GLY A 83 17.62 -14.64 -19.91
N ARG A 84 17.55 -14.06 -18.71
CA ARG A 84 16.67 -12.92 -18.39
C ARG A 84 17.38 -11.92 -17.49
N VAL A 85 17.39 -10.65 -17.89
CA VAL A 85 17.82 -9.53 -17.01
C VAL A 85 16.72 -9.31 -15.98
N ILE A 86 16.93 -9.69 -14.71
CA ILE A 86 15.88 -9.63 -13.69
C ILE A 86 15.68 -8.20 -13.19
N GLY A 87 16.79 -7.49 -12.92
CA GLY A 87 16.75 -6.11 -12.45
C GLY A 87 15.79 -5.29 -13.29
N GLY A 88 16.09 -5.15 -14.59
CA GLY A 88 15.33 -4.34 -15.54
C GLY A 88 13.90 -4.81 -15.89
N THR A 89 13.51 -6.05 -15.56
CA THR A 89 12.26 -6.65 -16.07
C THR A 89 11.25 -7.03 -14.99
N VAL A 90 11.47 -6.59 -13.74
CA VAL A 90 10.61 -6.92 -12.59
C VAL A 90 10.32 -5.67 -11.77
N TYR A 91 9.10 -5.58 -11.26
CA TYR A 91 8.72 -4.58 -10.27
C TYR A 91 9.35 -4.92 -8.91
N PRO A 92 10.31 -4.12 -8.40
CA PRO A 92 11.06 -4.49 -7.19
C PRO A 92 10.32 -4.18 -5.88
N GLY A 93 9.13 -3.57 -5.93
CA GLY A 93 8.42 -3.06 -4.75
C GLY A 93 8.07 -4.16 -3.75
N LEU A 94 7.54 -5.29 -4.20
CA LEU A 94 7.23 -6.44 -3.34
C LEU A 94 8.52 -7.02 -2.72
N THR A 95 9.53 -7.28 -3.55
CA THR A 95 10.78 -7.94 -3.13
C THR A 95 11.59 -7.08 -2.17
N LEU A 96 11.69 -5.77 -2.44
CA LEU A 96 12.31 -4.81 -1.52
C LEU A 96 11.53 -4.68 -0.22
N THR A 97 10.20 -4.71 -0.26
CA THR A 97 9.37 -4.64 0.95
C THR A 97 9.59 -5.85 1.84
N ALA A 98 9.57 -7.06 1.28
CA ALA A 98 9.82 -8.28 2.06
C ALA A 98 11.28 -8.41 2.51
N GLY A 99 12.24 -8.04 1.66
CA GLY A 99 13.67 -8.04 1.98
C GLY A 99 14.02 -7.07 3.10
N THR A 100 13.44 -5.86 3.08
CA THR A 100 13.61 -4.88 4.17
C THR A 100 12.96 -5.36 5.47
N LEU A 101 11.76 -5.95 5.40
CA LEU A 101 11.11 -6.56 6.56
C LEU A 101 11.98 -7.67 7.16
N TRP A 102 12.59 -8.52 6.31
CA TRP A 102 13.52 -9.56 6.76
C TRP A 102 14.79 -8.98 7.40
N TRP A 103 15.41 -7.94 6.81
CA TRP A 103 16.58 -7.28 7.41
C TRP A 103 16.28 -6.63 8.76
N ILE A 104 15.10 -6.01 8.91
CA ILE A 104 14.65 -5.44 10.20
C ILE A 104 14.47 -6.55 11.24
N LEU A 105 13.83 -7.66 10.87
CA LEU A 105 13.65 -8.78 11.79
C LEU A 105 14.98 -9.42 12.20
N ASN A 106 15.91 -9.53 11.26
CA ASN A 106 17.24 -10.06 11.51
C ASN A 106 18.09 -9.10 12.38
N SER A 107 17.96 -7.78 12.21
CA SER A 107 18.65 -6.80 13.07
C SER A 107 18.11 -6.77 14.50
N LEU A 108 16.85 -7.17 14.68
CA LEU A 108 16.23 -7.42 16.00
C LEU A 108 16.57 -8.79 16.59
N ASN A 109 17.48 -9.55 15.96
CA ASN A 109 17.90 -10.90 16.36
C ASN A 109 16.76 -11.92 16.41
N ILE A 110 15.74 -11.78 15.54
CA ILE A 110 14.67 -12.77 15.38
C ILE A 110 15.01 -13.64 14.16
N PRO A 111 15.49 -14.90 14.34
CA PRO A 111 15.97 -15.72 13.25
C PRO A 111 14.81 -16.34 12.45
N LEU A 112 14.19 -15.54 11.58
CA LEU A 112 13.14 -15.99 10.66
C LEU A 112 13.70 -16.30 9.28
N SER A 113 13.21 -17.38 8.66
CA SER A 113 13.52 -17.68 7.27
C SER A 113 12.85 -16.66 6.34
N VAL A 114 13.49 -16.38 5.21
CA VAL A 114 12.93 -15.48 4.17
C VAL A 114 11.56 -15.97 3.70
N GLU A 115 11.37 -17.29 3.63
CA GLU A 115 10.09 -17.92 3.29
C GLU A 115 8.96 -17.51 4.25
N THR A 116 9.24 -17.56 5.55
CA THR A 116 8.26 -17.20 6.57
C THR A 116 7.84 -15.74 6.42
N VAL A 117 8.80 -14.85 6.15
CA VAL A 117 8.50 -13.43 5.89
C VAL A 117 7.61 -13.29 4.65
N CYS A 118 7.97 -13.91 3.53
CA CYS A 118 7.18 -13.86 2.29
C CYS A 118 5.74 -14.37 2.48
N VAL A 119 5.54 -15.48 3.21
CA VAL A 119 4.21 -16.06 3.48
C VAL A 119 3.32 -15.10 4.28
N PHE A 120 3.88 -14.36 5.24
CA PHE A 120 3.12 -13.46 6.11
C PHE A 120 3.06 -12.00 5.62
N THR A 121 3.78 -11.63 4.56
CA THR A 121 3.72 -10.29 3.96
C THR A 121 2.28 -9.93 3.56
N ALA A 122 1.57 -10.82 2.86
CA ALA A 122 0.24 -10.52 2.35
C ALA A 122 -0.83 -10.27 3.44
N PRO A 123 -0.95 -11.13 4.48
CA PRO A 123 -1.83 -10.84 5.62
C PRO A 123 -1.48 -9.55 6.36
N THR A 124 -0.19 -9.25 6.51
CA THR A 124 0.28 -8.04 7.21
C THR A 124 -0.13 -6.78 6.44
N PHE A 125 0.15 -6.75 5.14
CA PHE A 125 -0.24 -5.62 4.28
C PHE A 125 -1.75 -5.48 4.15
N SER A 126 -2.52 -6.57 4.23
CA SER A 126 -3.98 -6.47 4.27
C SER A 126 -4.51 -5.80 5.54
N ALA A 127 -3.89 -6.00 6.69
CA ALA A 127 -4.28 -5.29 7.91
C ALA A 127 -3.98 -3.78 7.79
N ILE A 128 -2.83 -3.44 7.22
CA ILE A 128 -2.44 -2.05 6.95
C ILE A 128 -3.37 -1.43 5.88
N ALA A 129 -3.79 -2.20 4.87
CA ALA A 129 -4.76 -1.75 3.87
C ALA A 129 -6.11 -1.37 4.50
N ALA A 130 -6.60 -2.16 5.47
CA ALA A 130 -7.82 -1.81 6.21
C ALA A 130 -7.67 -0.48 6.97
N TRP A 131 -6.50 -0.20 7.53
CA TRP A 131 -6.20 1.10 8.14
C TRP A 131 -6.13 2.24 7.11
N ALA A 132 -5.53 2.00 5.95
CA ALA A 132 -5.52 2.97 4.85
C ALA A 132 -6.94 3.30 4.35
N THR A 133 -7.83 2.31 4.28
CA THR A 133 -9.25 2.52 3.94
C THR A 133 -9.99 3.34 4.97
N PHE A 134 -9.75 3.08 6.27
CA PHE A 134 -10.29 3.92 7.33
C PHE A 134 -9.88 5.39 7.14
N LEU A 135 -8.60 5.65 6.86
CA LEU A 135 -8.09 7.00 6.63
C LEU A 135 -8.72 7.66 5.40
N LEU A 136 -8.80 6.94 4.28
CA LEU A 136 -9.42 7.42 3.04
C LEU A 136 -10.89 7.83 3.27
N THR A 137 -11.69 6.92 3.81
CA THR A 137 -13.14 7.15 3.96
C THR A 137 -13.43 8.17 5.07
N LYS A 138 -12.58 8.26 6.10
CA LYS A 138 -12.65 9.30 7.13
C LYS A 138 -12.56 10.71 6.53
N GLU A 139 -11.67 10.92 5.56
CA GLU A 139 -11.53 12.22 4.88
C GLU A 139 -12.75 12.60 4.02
N VAL A 140 -13.51 11.60 3.54
CA VAL A 140 -14.64 11.85 2.62
C VAL A 140 -15.96 12.09 3.37
N LYS A 141 -16.29 11.25 4.37
CA LYS A 141 -17.59 11.32 5.08
C LYS A 141 -17.50 11.35 6.60
N GLY A 142 -16.34 11.07 7.19
CA GLY A 142 -16.14 11.06 8.64
C GLY A 142 -15.85 9.69 9.26
N THR A 143 -15.62 9.67 10.57
CA THR A 143 -15.07 8.51 11.31
C THR A 143 -15.96 7.27 11.29
N GLY A 144 -17.27 7.43 11.45
CA GLY A 144 -18.21 6.29 11.43
C GLY A 144 -18.21 5.54 10.10
N ALA A 145 -18.21 6.27 8.98
CA ALA A 145 -18.09 5.69 7.65
C ALA A 145 -16.72 5.03 7.41
N GLY A 146 -15.65 5.60 7.99
CA GLY A 146 -14.31 5.03 7.95
C GLY A 146 -14.24 3.66 8.61
N LEU A 147 -14.80 3.52 9.83
CA LEU A 147 -14.76 2.26 10.56
C LEU A 147 -15.55 1.16 9.85
N THR A 148 -16.71 1.48 9.28
CA THR A 148 -17.51 0.52 8.52
C THR A 148 -16.81 0.11 7.22
N ALA A 149 -16.22 1.06 6.48
CA ALA A 149 -15.46 0.75 5.27
C ALA A 149 -14.25 -0.14 5.54
N ALA A 150 -13.50 0.11 6.62
CA ALA A 150 -12.37 -0.72 7.02
C ALA A 150 -12.79 -2.14 7.41
N ALA A 151 -13.89 -2.29 8.14
CA ALA A 151 -14.44 -3.60 8.49
C ALA A 151 -14.90 -4.39 7.26
N LEU A 152 -15.54 -3.71 6.29
CA LEU A 152 -15.95 -4.33 5.03
C LEU A 152 -14.75 -4.79 4.19
N LEU A 153 -13.70 -3.96 4.07
CA LEU A 153 -12.49 -4.36 3.35
C LEU A 153 -11.79 -5.55 4.03
N ALA A 154 -11.76 -5.59 5.36
CA ALA A 154 -11.14 -6.69 6.09
C ALA A 154 -11.77 -8.06 5.75
N MET A 155 -13.09 -8.09 5.50
CA MET A 155 -13.87 -9.31 5.26
C MET A 155 -14.20 -9.59 3.79
N VAL A 156 -13.91 -8.68 2.86
CA VAL A 156 -14.36 -8.83 1.46
C VAL A 156 -13.68 -10.03 0.79
N PRO A 157 -14.45 -11.03 0.29
CA PRO A 157 -13.88 -12.25 -0.29
C PRO A 157 -12.96 -11.99 -1.49
N SER A 158 -13.31 -11.01 -2.33
CA SER A 158 -12.52 -10.64 -3.51
C SER A 158 -11.12 -10.13 -3.18
N TYR A 159 -10.94 -9.50 -2.00
CA TYR A 159 -9.61 -9.11 -1.56
C TYR A 159 -8.90 -10.26 -0.85
N ILE A 160 -9.63 -11.02 -0.04
CA ILE A 160 -9.09 -12.19 0.66
C ILE A 160 -8.46 -13.16 -0.33
N SER A 161 -9.11 -13.45 -1.46
CA SER A 161 -8.61 -14.42 -2.46
C SER A 161 -7.21 -14.11 -3.00
N ARG A 162 -6.79 -12.84 -3.00
CA ARG A 162 -5.48 -12.37 -3.50
C ARG A 162 -4.50 -11.99 -2.39
N SER A 163 -4.91 -12.12 -1.12
CA SER A 163 -4.11 -11.73 0.05
C SER A 163 -4.06 -12.80 1.13
N VAL A 164 -4.34 -14.06 0.77
CA VAL A 164 -4.22 -15.22 1.67
C VAL A 164 -2.75 -15.42 2.08
N ALA A 165 -2.51 -15.90 3.29
CA ALA A 165 -1.17 -16.31 3.71
C ALA A 165 -0.60 -17.37 2.75
N GLY A 166 0.60 -17.13 2.26
CA GLY A 166 1.26 -17.96 1.23
C GLY A 166 1.08 -17.46 -0.21
N SER A 167 0.15 -16.53 -0.46
CA SER A 167 -0.02 -15.86 -1.76
C SER A 167 0.94 -14.67 -1.87
N TYR A 168 2.21 -14.93 -2.19
CA TYR A 168 3.25 -13.91 -2.30
C TYR A 168 3.31 -13.29 -3.70
N ASP A 169 2.25 -12.55 -4.04
CA ASP A 169 2.14 -11.82 -5.30
C ASP A 169 2.11 -10.29 -5.07
N ASN A 170 2.39 -9.54 -6.13
CA ASN A 170 2.56 -8.08 -6.14
C ASN A 170 1.30 -7.34 -5.65
N GLU A 171 0.14 -7.95 -5.88
CA GLU A 171 -1.18 -7.42 -5.55
C GLU A 171 -1.38 -7.25 -4.04
N ALA A 172 -0.70 -8.07 -3.23
CA ALA A 172 -0.75 -8.03 -1.79
C ALA A 172 -0.32 -6.67 -1.22
N VAL A 173 0.74 -6.09 -1.79
CA VAL A 173 1.29 -4.77 -1.41
C VAL A 173 0.64 -3.66 -2.22
N ALA A 174 0.31 -3.91 -3.49
CA ALA A 174 -0.23 -2.90 -4.39
C ALA A 174 -1.59 -2.35 -3.95
N ILE A 175 -2.48 -3.19 -3.40
CA ILE A 175 -3.81 -2.73 -2.96
C ILE A 175 -3.69 -1.72 -1.80
N PHE A 176 -2.77 -1.97 -0.86
CA PHE A 176 -2.45 -1.00 0.18
C PHE A 176 -1.93 0.31 -0.42
N ALA A 177 -0.93 0.22 -1.31
CA ALA A 177 -0.30 1.39 -1.94
C ALA A 177 -1.31 2.23 -2.73
N LEU A 178 -2.24 1.59 -3.45
CA LEU A 178 -3.31 2.23 -4.20
C LEU A 178 -4.27 3.01 -3.29
N ILE A 179 -4.77 2.39 -2.24
CA ILE A 179 -5.71 3.04 -1.29
C ILE A 179 -5.00 4.19 -0.58
N PHE A 180 -3.74 4.00 -0.18
CA PHE A 180 -2.95 5.02 0.49
C PHE A 180 -2.65 6.23 -0.42
N THR A 181 -2.37 5.99 -1.71
CA THR A 181 -2.20 7.05 -2.71
C THR A 181 -3.50 7.84 -2.88
N PHE A 182 -4.66 7.18 -2.98
CA PHE A 182 -5.94 7.91 -3.04
C PHE A 182 -6.24 8.70 -1.76
N TYR A 183 -5.87 8.18 -0.59
CA TYR A 183 -6.01 8.93 0.66
C TYR A 183 -5.18 10.21 0.64
N LEU A 184 -3.90 10.12 0.28
CA LEU A 184 -3.03 11.29 0.20
C LEU A 184 -3.47 12.26 -0.89
N TYR A 185 -3.98 11.76 -2.01
CA TYR A 185 -4.56 12.60 -3.06
C TYR A 185 -5.75 13.43 -2.54
N ILE A 186 -6.76 12.80 -1.92
CA ILE A 186 -7.91 13.52 -1.36
C ILE A 186 -7.48 14.47 -0.25
N LYS A 187 -6.55 14.04 0.62
CA LYS A 187 -6.02 14.89 1.69
C LYS A 187 -5.28 16.12 1.15
N THR A 188 -4.56 15.97 0.04
CA THR A 188 -3.91 17.08 -0.67
C THR A 188 -4.94 18.03 -1.25
N LEU A 189 -6.04 17.53 -1.83
CA LEU A 189 -7.13 18.36 -2.34
C LEU A 189 -7.83 19.16 -1.23
N ASN A 190 -8.10 18.52 -0.08
CA ASN A 190 -8.77 19.16 1.05
C ASN A 190 -7.88 20.21 1.74
N THR A 191 -6.57 19.95 1.86
CA THR A 191 -5.66 20.82 2.63
C THR A 191 -5.01 21.90 1.75
N GLY A 192 -4.76 21.62 0.47
CA GLY A 192 -4.04 22.52 -0.44
C GLY A 192 -2.54 22.69 -0.13
N SER A 193 -1.93 21.77 0.65
CA SER A 193 -0.53 21.88 1.06
C SER A 193 0.41 21.07 0.16
N LEU A 194 1.54 21.69 -0.20
CA LEU A 194 2.61 21.06 -0.99
C LEU A 194 3.22 19.85 -0.29
N PHE A 195 3.23 19.83 1.05
CA PHE A 195 3.75 18.69 1.82
C PHE A 195 2.95 17.41 1.58
N TYR A 196 1.63 17.48 1.49
CA TYR A 196 0.82 16.30 1.17
C TYR A 196 0.95 15.90 -0.29
N ALA A 197 1.18 16.86 -1.19
CA ALA A 197 1.46 16.59 -2.60
C ALA A 197 2.77 15.81 -2.79
N THR A 198 3.86 16.17 -2.09
CA THR A 198 5.13 15.44 -2.17
C THR A 198 5.00 14.04 -1.56
N LEU A 199 4.30 13.89 -0.43
CA LEU A 199 3.98 12.56 0.13
C LEU A 199 3.16 11.71 -0.84
N ASN A 200 2.18 12.31 -1.53
CA ASN A 200 1.39 11.62 -2.53
C ASN A 200 2.26 11.14 -3.71
N ALA A 201 3.21 11.96 -4.17
CA ALA A 201 4.15 11.57 -5.22
C ALA A 201 5.05 10.39 -4.79
N ILE A 202 5.52 10.38 -3.54
CA ILE A 202 6.30 9.27 -2.98
C ILE A 202 5.45 7.99 -2.86
N ALA A 203 4.21 8.10 -2.38
CA ALA A 203 3.29 6.96 -2.33
C ALA A 203 2.98 6.41 -3.72
N TYR A 204 2.80 7.29 -4.70
CA TYR A 204 2.62 6.89 -6.10
C TYR A 204 3.87 6.23 -6.69
N PHE A 205 5.08 6.72 -6.37
CA PHE A 205 6.33 6.05 -6.76
C PHE A 205 6.40 4.61 -6.22
N TYR A 206 6.04 4.43 -4.94
CA TYR A 206 5.97 3.10 -4.34
C TYR A 206 4.97 2.18 -5.06
N MET A 207 3.82 2.73 -5.48
CA MET A 207 2.84 1.99 -6.27
C MET A 207 3.39 1.57 -7.64
N VAL A 208 4.08 2.47 -8.36
CA VAL A 208 4.75 2.17 -9.64
C VAL A 208 5.79 1.06 -9.47
N CYS A 209 6.58 1.11 -8.40
CA CYS A 209 7.55 0.07 -8.09
C CYS A 209 6.91 -1.27 -7.71
N SER A 210 5.66 -1.28 -7.23
CA SER A 210 5.02 -2.49 -6.69
C SER A 210 4.17 -3.24 -7.72
N TRP A 211 3.45 -2.55 -8.62
CA TRP A 211 2.56 -3.22 -9.56
C TRP A 211 2.23 -2.38 -10.80
N GLY A 212 2.11 -3.04 -11.96
CA GLY A 212 1.78 -2.41 -13.26
C GLY A 212 0.41 -1.72 -13.34
N GLY A 213 -0.46 -1.91 -12.35
CA GLY A 213 -1.72 -1.18 -12.23
C GLY A 213 -1.58 0.29 -11.85
N TYR A 214 -0.36 0.84 -11.72
CA TYR A 214 -0.16 2.29 -11.60
C TYR A 214 -0.76 3.06 -12.78
N THR A 215 -0.87 2.43 -13.96
CA THR A 215 -1.54 2.95 -15.15
C THR A 215 -3.02 3.33 -14.90
N PHE A 216 -3.67 2.66 -13.95
CA PHE A 216 -5.02 3.03 -13.52
C PHE A 216 -5.02 4.39 -12.82
N ILE A 217 -4.09 4.60 -11.87
CA ILE A 217 -4.02 5.83 -11.07
C ILE A 217 -3.65 7.03 -11.94
N ILE A 218 -2.65 6.87 -12.82
CA ILE A 218 -2.19 7.98 -13.67
C ILE A 218 -3.22 8.43 -14.70
N ASN A 219 -4.18 7.57 -15.06
CA ASN A 219 -5.28 7.93 -15.95
C ASN A 219 -6.49 8.47 -15.19
N LEU A 220 -6.79 7.91 -14.00
CA LEU A 220 -7.93 8.34 -13.19
C LEU A 220 -7.73 9.72 -12.60
N ILE A 221 -6.53 10.07 -12.13
CA ILE A 221 -6.27 11.39 -11.53
C ILE A 221 -6.52 12.52 -12.55
N PRO A 222 -5.92 12.52 -13.76
CA PRO A 222 -6.22 13.54 -14.77
C PRO A 222 -7.67 13.55 -15.20
N MET A 223 -8.33 12.38 -15.31
CA MET A 223 -9.76 12.33 -15.64
C MET A 223 -10.60 13.03 -14.56
N HIS A 224 -10.33 12.79 -13.28
CA HIS A 224 -10.99 13.50 -12.18
C HIS A 224 -10.75 15.02 -12.25
N VAL A 225 -9.53 15.44 -12.56
CA VAL A 225 -9.17 16.86 -12.71
C VAL A 225 -9.90 17.50 -13.88
N LEU A 226 -9.96 16.82 -15.03
CA LEU A 226 -10.70 17.30 -16.20
C LEU A 226 -12.18 17.48 -15.89
N LEU A 227 -12.80 16.52 -15.17
CA LEU A 227 -14.19 16.63 -14.73
C LEU A 227 -14.41 17.79 -13.76
N CYS A 228 -13.46 18.08 -12.87
CA CYS A 228 -13.51 19.25 -12.01
C CYS A 228 -13.38 20.56 -12.78
N VAL A 229 -12.58 20.61 -13.86
CA VAL A 229 -12.44 21.80 -14.72
C VAL A 229 -13.70 22.06 -15.54
N THR A 230 -14.35 21.01 -16.08
CA THR A 230 -15.58 21.16 -16.86
C THR A 230 -16.78 21.58 -16.02
N ASN A 231 -16.84 21.12 -14.76
CA ASN A 231 -17.84 21.58 -13.80
C ASN A 231 -17.31 22.82 -13.07
N TRP A 232 -17.44 24.00 -13.70
CA TRP A 232 -16.96 25.35 -13.33
C TRP A 232 -17.03 25.81 -11.85
N SER A 233 -17.55 25.00 -10.92
CA SER A 233 -17.80 25.36 -9.52
C SER A 233 -16.64 25.15 -8.52
N LEU A 234 -15.49 24.61 -8.93
CA LEU A 234 -14.33 24.40 -8.03
C LEU A 234 -13.06 25.00 -8.62
N PHE A 235 -12.99 26.33 -8.69
CA PHE A 235 -11.87 27.06 -9.30
C PHE A 235 -10.96 27.74 -8.26
N LEU A 236 -9.65 27.68 -8.56
CA LEU A 236 -8.47 28.42 -8.05
C LEU A 236 -7.50 27.77 -7.05
N SER A 237 -7.89 27.06 -5.99
CA SER A 237 -6.87 26.56 -5.02
C SER A 237 -6.30 25.18 -5.35
N ALA A 238 -7.05 24.31 -6.03
CA ALA A 238 -6.65 22.94 -6.30
C ALA A 238 -5.75 22.80 -7.55
N VAL A 239 -5.85 23.70 -8.53
CA VAL A 239 -5.18 23.57 -9.84
C VAL A 239 -3.66 23.69 -9.74
N HIS A 240 -3.11 24.54 -8.88
CA HIS A 240 -1.66 24.68 -8.71
C HIS A 240 -1.02 23.46 -8.01
N CYS A 241 -1.74 22.87 -7.06
CA CYS A 241 -1.30 21.68 -6.31
C CYS A 241 -1.46 20.40 -7.13
N ILE A 242 -2.56 20.29 -7.89
CA ILE A 242 -2.81 19.20 -8.84
C ILE A 242 -1.80 19.26 -10.00
N CYS A 243 -1.50 20.43 -10.56
CA CYS A 243 -0.53 20.55 -11.66
C CYS A 243 0.90 20.23 -11.17
N SER A 244 1.27 20.60 -9.94
CA SER A 244 2.52 20.14 -9.33
C SER A 244 2.53 18.62 -9.11
N THR A 245 1.44 18.03 -8.62
CA THR A 245 1.35 16.57 -8.38
C THR A 245 1.34 15.77 -9.69
N CYS A 246 0.71 16.27 -10.74
CA CYS A 246 0.70 15.65 -12.07
C CYS A 246 2.04 15.83 -12.79
N CYS A 247 2.71 16.98 -12.68
CA CYS A 247 4.04 17.18 -13.24
C CYS A 247 5.11 16.36 -12.51
N LEU A 248 5.10 16.31 -11.17
CA LEU A 248 5.97 15.43 -10.39
C LEU A 248 5.62 13.96 -10.59
N GLY A 249 4.34 13.61 -10.63
CA GLY A 249 3.87 12.25 -10.90
C GLY A 249 4.28 11.76 -12.29
N ASN A 250 4.17 12.59 -13.33
CA ASN A 250 4.65 12.28 -14.68
C ASN A 250 6.17 12.24 -14.77
N ILE A 251 6.91 13.11 -14.07
CA ILE A 251 8.38 13.02 -14.02
C ILE A 251 8.82 11.76 -13.29
N VAL A 252 8.15 11.39 -12.19
CA VAL A 252 8.46 10.19 -11.39
C VAL A 252 8.00 8.91 -12.10
N SER A 253 6.89 8.92 -12.84
CA SER A 253 6.50 7.79 -13.69
C SER A 253 7.31 7.72 -14.99
N LEU A 254 7.80 8.84 -15.53
CA LEU A 254 8.76 8.83 -16.63
C LEU A 254 10.11 8.30 -16.13
N ILE A 255 10.63 8.74 -14.98
CA ILE A 255 11.84 8.14 -14.38
C ILE A 255 11.59 6.66 -14.07
N GLY A 256 10.44 6.32 -13.49
CA GLY A 256 10.01 4.96 -13.19
C GLY A 256 9.45 4.18 -14.38
N ALA A 257 9.52 4.67 -15.61
CA ALA A 257 9.19 3.92 -16.83
C ALA A 257 10.40 3.87 -17.77
N SER A 258 11.19 4.96 -17.82
CA SER A 258 12.49 5.04 -18.50
C SER A 258 13.60 4.27 -17.78
N CYS A 259 13.43 3.93 -16.50
CA CYS A 259 14.35 3.04 -15.79
C CYS A 259 14.07 1.54 -16.08
N TRP A 260 12.95 1.23 -16.75
CA TRP A 260 12.47 -0.14 -16.98
C TRP A 260 12.04 -0.43 -18.43
N LEU A 261 12.43 0.44 -19.37
CA LEU A 261 12.45 0.22 -20.82
C LEU A 261 13.92 0.25 -21.27
#